data_AF-A0A9E5CXF7-F1
#
_entry.id   AF-A0A9E5CXF7-F1
#
_cell.length_a   1.000
_cell.length_b   1.000
_cell.length_c   1.000
_cell.angle_alpha   90.00
_cell.angle_beta   90.00
_cell.angle_gamma   90.00
#
_symmetry.space_group_name_H-M   'P 1'
#
loop_
_entity.id
_entity.type
_entity.pdbx_description
1 polymer ?
#
loop_
_entity_poly.entity_id
_entity_poly.type
_entity_poly.pdbx_seq_one_letter_code
_entity_poly.pdbx_strand_id
1 'polypeptide(L)'
;EKPALILTDVLMPKLDGFSLAHKIRSNPKTQEIPIIFVSATYISEADKAFALSLGAVRFLEKPVEAEELLLTVAEVLTQVPSALPPPISNAEFYRGYQERLEAKLADKREQIGRAKRLVDTVPDEQRPMFEALLVQTEVQRGQLETELATVRERLDEGAVTEP
;
A
#
# COMPACT_ATOMS: atom_id res chain seq x y z
N GLU A 1 12.58 -16.89 16.17
CA GLU A 1 11.18 -16.96 16.64
C GLU A 1 10.23 -16.51 15.52
N LYS A 2 8.98 -16.99 15.51
CA LYS A 2 7.94 -16.55 14.57
C LYS A 2 7.11 -15.44 15.24
N PRO A 3 6.89 -14.28 14.60
CA PRO A 3 6.09 -13.22 15.22
C PRO A 3 4.63 -13.68 15.35
N ALA A 4 3.98 -13.28 16.44
CA ALA A 4 2.57 -13.60 16.69
C ALA A 4 1.60 -12.75 15.87
N LEU A 5 2.06 -11.57 15.43
CA LEU A 5 1.28 -10.58 14.71
C LEU A 5 2.22 -9.67 13.90
N ILE A 6 1.77 -9.19 12.75
CA ILE A 6 2.45 -8.14 11.98
C ILE A 6 1.55 -6.90 11.91
N LEU A 7 2.12 -5.76 12.26
CA LEU A 7 1.52 -4.45 12.07
C LEU A 7 2.30 -3.74 10.95
N THR A 8 1.65 -3.31 9.88
CA THR A 8 2.35 -2.69 8.74
C THR A 8 1.58 -1.52 8.14
N ASP A 9 2.31 -0.56 7.58
CA ASP A 9 1.73 0.59 6.89
C ASP A 9 1.40 0.25 5.44
N VAL A 10 0.21 0.67 4.97
CA VAL A 10 -0.19 0.54 3.56
C VAL A 10 0.44 1.65 2.72
N LEU A 11 0.51 2.86 3.27
CA LEU A 11 0.92 4.07 2.55
C LEU A 11 2.40 4.39 2.78
N MET A 12 3.27 3.38 2.66
CA MET A 12 4.70 3.63 2.50
C MET A 12 4.98 4.24 1.12
N PRO A 13 5.95 5.16 0.97
CA PRO A 13 6.46 5.53 -0.36
C PRO A 13 6.94 4.24 -1.03
N LYS A 14 6.38 3.90 -2.20
CA LYS A 14 6.52 2.62 -2.95
C LYS A 14 5.59 1.45 -2.53
N LEU A 15 4.58 1.65 -1.67
CA LEU A 15 3.53 0.64 -1.36
C LEU A 15 4.00 -0.75 -0.85
N ASP A 16 4.94 -0.76 0.10
CA ASP A 16 5.55 -2.00 0.61
C ASP A 16 4.60 -2.85 1.52
N GLY A 17 3.49 -2.29 2.01
CA GLY A 17 2.54 -3.01 2.86
C GLY A 17 1.84 -4.19 2.18
N PHE A 18 1.33 -4.00 0.96
CA PHE A 18 0.65 -5.06 0.22
C PHE A 18 1.62 -6.13 -0.26
N SER A 19 2.80 -5.72 -0.75
CA SER A 19 3.87 -6.65 -1.15
C SER A 19 4.38 -7.49 0.02
N LEU A 20 4.52 -6.90 1.20
CA LEU A 20 4.87 -7.62 2.43
C LEU A 20 3.80 -8.64 2.78
N ALA A 21 2.52 -8.23 2.79
CA ALA A 21 1.42 -9.14 3.08
C ALA A 21 1.40 -10.31 2.12
N HIS A 22 1.50 -10.06 0.81
CA HIS A 22 1.55 -11.12 -0.19
C HIS A 22 2.69 -12.11 0.03
N LYS A 23 3.91 -11.63 0.32
CA LYS A 23 5.06 -12.49 0.61
C LYS A 23 4.87 -13.35 1.86
N ILE A 24 4.32 -12.75 2.93
CA ILE A 24 4.05 -13.44 4.19
C ILE A 24 2.98 -14.52 3.99
N ARG A 25 1.92 -14.20 3.26
CA ARG A 25 0.81 -15.11 2.93
C ARG A 25 1.22 -16.23 1.97
N SER A 26 2.12 -15.95 1.03
CA SER A 26 2.59 -16.94 0.04
C SER A 26 3.54 -17.99 0.61
N ASN A 27 4.10 -17.76 1.80
CA ASN A 27 5.04 -18.69 2.42
C ASN A 27 4.33 -19.56 3.47
N PRO A 28 4.30 -20.90 3.31
CA PRO A 28 3.61 -21.81 4.22
C PRO A 28 4.00 -21.69 5.70
N LYS A 29 5.23 -21.24 5.99
CA LYS A 29 5.71 -21.05 7.38
C LYS A 29 5.13 -19.79 8.04
N THR A 30 4.76 -18.79 7.24
CA THR A 30 4.33 -17.47 7.71
C THR A 30 2.90 -17.12 7.33
N GLN A 31 2.24 -17.91 6.49
CA GLN A 31 0.89 -17.64 5.99
C GLN A 31 -0.19 -17.61 7.08
N GLU A 32 0.08 -18.12 8.28
CA GLU A 32 -0.87 -18.08 9.40
C GLU A 32 -0.72 -16.84 10.27
N ILE A 33 0.31 -16.02 10.03
CA ILE A 33 0.57 -14.84 10.86
C ILE A 33 -0.47 -13.77 10.50
N PRO A 34 -1.27 -13.29 11.47
CA PRO A 34 -2.23 -12.23 11.22
C PRO A 34 -1.53 -10.93 10.87
N ILE A 35 -2.12 -10.17 9.94
CA ILE A 35 -1.60 -8.88 9.49
C ILE A 35 -2.65 -7.81 9.76
N ILE A 36 -2.26 -6.78 10.49
CA ILE A 36 -3.06 -5.57 10.69
C ILE A 36 -2.43 -4.46 9.86
N PHE A 37 -3.23 -3.87 8.99
CA PHE A 37 -2.82 -2.69 8.23
C PHE A 37 -3.12 -1.42 9.01
N VAL A 38 -2.17 -0.49 9.05
CA VAL A 38 -2.34 0.83 9.65
C VAL A 38 -2.06 1.89 8.60
N SER A 39 -3.01 2.72 8.23
CA SER A 39 -2.81 3.61 7.08
C SER A 39 -3.51 4.95 7.25
N ALA A 40 -3.06 5.97 6.52
CA ALA A 40 -3.64 7.31 6.59
C ALA A 40 -5.10 7.34 6.11
N THR A 41 -5.82 8.39 6.49
CA THR A 41 -7.27 8.59 6.37
C THR A 41 -7.85 8.54 4.93
N TYR A 42 -7.01 8.44 3.89
CA TYR A 42 -7.43 8.50 2.48
C TYR A 42 -7.09 7.20 1.76
N ILE A 43 -7.92 6.20 1.97
CA ILE A 43 -7.80 4.89 1.34
C ILE A 43 -9.09 4.60 0.64
N SER A 44 -9.01 4.22 -0.63
CA SER A 44 -10.21 3.88 -1.38
C SER A 44 -10.83 2.59 -0.82
N GLU A 45 -12.14 2.43 -0.98
CA GLU A 45 -12.81 1.16 -0.66
C GLU A 45 -12.20 -0.02 -1.45
N ALA A 46 -11.68 0.25 -2.65
CA ALA A 46 -10.93 -0.73 -3.43
C ALA A 46 -9.64 -1.15 -2.72
N ASP A 47 -8.86 -0.22 -2.16
CA ASP A 47 -7.65 -0.53 -1.40
C ASP A 47 -7.95 -1.34 -0.13
N LYS A 48 -9.04 -1.02 0.57
CA LYS A 48 -9.51 -1.81 1.73
C LYS A 48 -9.89 -3.23 1.31
N ALA A 49 -10.65 -3.39 0.23
CA ALA A 49 -11.04 -4.69 -0.30
C ALA A 49 -9.84 -5.57 -0.67
N PHE A 50 -8.80 -4.98 -1.25
CA PHE A 50 -7.57 -5.72 -1.59
C PHE A 50 -6.68 -5.98 -0.39
N ALA A 51 -6.60 -5.07 0.57
CA ALA A 51 -5.97 -5.34 1.86
C ALA A 51 -6.57 -6.61 2.50
N LEU A 52 -7.89 -6.73 2.48
CA LEU A 52 -8.62 -7.89 2.99
C LEU A 52 -8.39 -9.14 2.15
N SER A 53 -8.32 -9.04 0.81
CA SER A 53 -8.00 -10.19 -0.05
C SER A 53 -6.59 -10.72 0.19
N LEU A 54 -5.66 -9.90 0.70
CA LEU A 54 -4.33 -10.32 1.15
C LEU A 54 -4.34 -10.95 2.56
N GLY A 55 -5.50 -11.26 3.12
CA GLY A 55 -5.61 -11.90 4.43
C GLY A 55 -5.30 -10.97 5.60
N ALA A 56 -5.47 -9.66 5.43
CA ALA A 56 -5.47 -8.74 6.56
C ALA A 56 -6.65 -9.02 7.48
N VAL A 57 -6.39 -9.05 8.78
CA VAL A 57 -7.43 -9.33 9.79
C VAL A 57 -8.14 -8.06 10.23
N ARG A 58 -7.42 -6.92 10.24
CA ARG A 58 -7.95 -5.62 10.63
C ARG A 58 -7.28 -4.51 9.83
N PHE A 59 -8.01 -3.41 9.75
CA PHE A 59 -7.58 -2.16 9.15
C PHE A 59 -7.73 -1.05 10.18
N LEU A 60 -6.68 -0.27 10.39
CA LEU A 60 -6.62 0.83 11.33
C LEU A 60 -6.30 2.12 10.58
N GLU A 61 -7.09 3.16 10.79
CA GLU A 61 -6.94 4.45 10.12
C GLU A 61 -6.17 5.44 10.99
N LYS A 62 -5.13 6.08 10.46
CA LYS A 62 -4.35 7.08 11.17
C LYS A 62 -5.10 8.42 11.23
N PRO A 63 -4.98 9.19 12.32
CA PRO A 63 -4.25 8.85 13.55
C PRO A 63 -4.99 7.77 14.36
N VAL A 64 -4.26 6.75 14.81
CA VAL A 64 -4.79 5.71 15.70
C VAL A 64 -4.40 6.03 17.12
N GLU A 65 -5.38 6.03 18.01
CA GLU A 65 -5.16 6.18 19.44
C GLU A 65 -4.52 4.92 20.02
N ALA A 66 -3.62 5.09 21.00
CA ALA A 66 -2.89 3.97 21.58
C ALA A 66 -3.81 2.90 22.19
N GLU A 67 -4.92 3.33 22.79
CA GLU A 67 -5.93 2.43 23.38
C GLU A 67 -6.61 1.56 22.32
N GLU A 68 -7.03 2.16 21.20
CA GLU A 68 -7.62 1.44 20.07
C GLU A 68 -6.64 0.42 19.46
N LEU A 69 -5.38 0.81 19.29
CA LEU A 69 -4.33 -0.09 18.80
C LEU A 69 -4.15 -1.30 19.72
N LEU A 70 -4.01 -1.06 21.02
CA LEU A 70 -3.78 -2.11 22.01
C LEU A 70 -4.97 -3.07 22.11
N LEU A 71 -6.20 -2.54 22.09
CA LEU A 71 -7.41 -3.34 22.05
C LEU A 71 -7.46 -4.22 20.80
N THR A 72 -7.20 -3.64 19.62
CA THR A 72 -7.19 -4.38 18.35
C THR A 72 -6.14 -5.49 18.34
N VAL A 73 -4.94 -5.22 18.87
CA VAL A 73 -3.87 -6.22 18.99
C VAL A 73 -4.28 -7.34 19.94
N ALA A 74 -4.83 -7.01 21.11
CA ALA A 74 -5.29 -7.99 22.08
C ALA A 74 -6.41 -8.86 21.52
N GLU A 75 -7.38 -8.27 20.81
CA GLU A 75 -8.45 -8.99 20.14
C GLU A 75 -7.90 -9.98 19.11
N VAL A 76 -6.98 -9.55 18.24
CA VAL A 76 -6.41 -10.42 17.19
C VAL A 76 -5.57 -11.55 17.77
N LEU A 77 -4.84 -11.32 18.87
CA LEU A 77 -4.03 -12.34 19.53
C LEU A 77 -4.87 -13.36 20.33
N THR A 78 -6.05 -12.95 20.81
CA THR A 78 -6.94 -13.81 21.60
C THR A 78 -7.97 -14.53 20.74
N GLN A 79 -8.45 -13.89 19.69
CA GLN A 79 -9.36 -14.44 18.69
C GLN A 79 -8.55 -14.85 17.46
N VAL A 80 -7.80 -15.95 17.56
CA VAL A 80 -7.15 -16.54 16.39
C VAL A 80 -8.26 -16.83 15.36
N PRO A 81 -8.28 -16.18 14.18
CA PRO A 81 -9.32 -16.43 13.20
C PRO A 81 -9.36 -17.91 12.88
N SER A 82 -10.55 -18.52 12.96
CA SER A 82 -10.75 -19.97 12.74
C SER A 82 -10.20 -20.46 11.40
N ALA A 83 -10.04 -19.57 10.41
CA ALA A 83 -9.20 -19.76 9.24
C ALA A 83 -8.98 -18.39 8.57
N LEU A 84 -7.74 -18.06 8.21
CA LEU A 84 -7.46 -16.94 7.31
C LEU A 84 -7.82 -17.34 5.87
N PRO A 85 -8.28 -16.42 5.01
CA PRO A 85 -8.60 -16.75 3.62
C PRO A 85 -7.37 -17.31 2.91
N PRO A 86 -7.52 -18.22 1.93
CA PRO A 86 -6.38 -18.76 1.20
C PRO A 86 -5.57 -17.62 0.56
N PRO A 87 -4.24 -17.75 0.45
CA PRO A 87 -3.42 -16.77 -0.24
C PRO A 87 -3.85 -16.67 -1.70
N ILE A 88 -3.94 -15.45 -2.22
CA ILE A 88 -4.22 -15.19 -3.64
C ILE A 88 -3.02 -15.57 -4.50
N SER A 89 -3.24 -15.80 -5.80
CA SER A 89 -2.14 -16.12 -6.71
C SER A 89 -1.23 -14.90 -6.96
N ASN A 90 -0.04 -15.15 -7.51
CA ASN A 90 0.86 -14.06 -7.93
C ASN A 90 0.20 -13.19 -9.01
N ALA A 91 -0.46 -13.80 -10.00
CA ALA A 91 -1.16 -13.07 -11.05
C ALA A 91 -2.28 -12.18 -10.51
N GLU A 92 -3.10 -12.69 -9.58
CA GLU A 92 -4.16 -11.91 -8.94
C GLU A 92 -3.59 -10.76 -8.10
N PHE A 93 -2.52 -11.04 -7.35
CA PHE A 93 -1.82 -10.01 -6.57
C PHE A 93 -1.31 -8.89 -7.46
N TYR A 94 -0.51 -9.19 -8.47
CA TYR A 94 0.12 -8.14 -9.28
C TYR A 94 -0.90 -7.37 -10.12
N ARG A 95 -2.01 -7.99 -10.54
CA ARG A 95 -3.09 -7.29 -11.25
C ARG A 95 -3.75 -6.24 -10.35
N GLY A 96 -4.16 -6.66 -9.15
CA GLY A 96 -4.69 -5.71 -8.17
C GLY A 96 -3.65 -4.66 -7.77
N TYR A 97 -2.38 -5.05 -7.65
CA TYR A 97 -1.33 -4.11 -7.31
C TYR A 97 -1.11 -3.05 -8.40
N GLN A 98 -1.15 -3.46 -9.67
CA GLN A 98 -1.05 -2.58 -10.83
C GLN A 98 -2.15 -1.50 -10.83
N GLU A 99 -3.40 -1.89 -10.64
CA GLU A 99 -4.55 -0.96 -10.61
C GLU A 99 -4.35 0.16 -9.58
N ARG A 100 -3.78 -0.18 -8.42
CA ARG A 100 -3.54 0.77 -7.31
C ARG A 100 -2.36 1.69 -7.59
N LEU A 101 -1.30 1.16 -8.18
CA LEU A 101 -0.18 1.98 -8.65
C LEU A 101 -0.64 2.96 -9.73
N GLU A 102 -1.51 2.54 -10.65
CA GLU A 102 -2.09 3.40 -11.68
C GLU A 102 -2.98 4.50 -11.10
N ALA A 103 -3.88 4.17 -10.17
CA ALA A 103 -4.70 5.15 -9.46
C ALA A 103 -3.84 6.18 -8.71
N LYS A 104 -2.86 5.72 -7.93
CA LYS A 104 -1.94 6.59 -7.18
C LYS A 104 -1.09 7.47 -8.11
N LEU A 105 -0.70 6.94 -9.27
CA LEU A 105 0.04 7.68 -10.29
C LEU A 105 -0.83 8.75 -10.95
N ALA A 106 -2.11 8.46 -11.21
CA ALA A 106 -3.07 9.43 -11.73
C ALA A 106 -3.26 10.60 -10.75
N ASP A 107 -3.48 10.30 -9.46
CA ASP A 107 -3.60 11.31 -8.41
C ASP A 107 -2.35 12.20 -8.31
N LYS A 108 -1.17 11.58 -8.38
CA LYS A 108 0.10 12.32 -8.35
C LYS A 108 0.29 13.20 -9.58
N ARG A 109 -0.10 12.75 -10.76
CA ARG A 109 -0.07 13.57 -12.00
C ARG A 109 -0.98 14.78 -11.88
N GLU A 110 -2.17 14.60 -11.30
CA GLU A 110 -3.08 15.72 -11.05
C GLU A 110 -2.50 16.70 -10.02
N GLN A 111 -1.94 16.21 -8.91
CA GLN A 111 -1.28 17.03 -7.89
C GLN A 111 -0.14 17.86 -8.48
N ILE A 112 0.70 17.26 -9.34
CA ILE A 112 1.78 17.95 -10.05
C ILE A 112 1.20 19.04 -10.97
N GLY A 113 0.16 18.74 -11.73
CA GLY A 113 -0.50 19.71 -12.61
C GLY A 113 -1.08 20.91 -11.82
N ARG A 114 -1.69 20.64 -10.66
CA ARG A 114 -2.19 21.69 -9.74
C ARG A 114 -1.04 22.50 -9.16
N ALA A 115 0.02 21.85 -8.68
CA ALA A 115 1.19 22.50 -8.09
C ALA A 115 1.95 23.39 -9.09
N LYS A 116 2.11 22.95 -10.35
CA LYS A 116 2.72 23.76 -11.42
C LYS A 116 1.99 25.09 -11.63
N ARG A 117 0.65 25.05 -11.72
CA ARG A 117 -0.16 26.27 -11.82
C ARG A 117 -0.03 27.20 -10.63
N LEU A 118 0.17 26.65 -9.42
CA LEU A 118 0.40 27.45 -8.22
C LEU A 118 1.78 28.13 -8.27
N VAL A 119 2.84 27.41 -8.66
CA VAL A 119 4.19 28.00 -8.83
C VAL A 119 4.18 29.21 -9.75
N ASP A 120 3.37 29.17 -10.81
CA ASP A 120 3.22 30.26 -11.78
C ASP A 120 2.42 31.47 -11.24
N THR A 121 1.63 31.29 -10.18
CA THR A 121 0.71 32.32 -9.64
C THR A 121 1.13 32.89 -8.29
N VAL A 122 2.02 32.22 -7.55
CA VAL A 122 2.49 32.66 -6.23
C VAL A 122 3.56 33.77 -6.34
N PRO A 123 3.64 34.70 -5.36
CA PRO A 123 4.70 35.69 -5.28
C PRO A 123 6.10 35.05 -5.21
N ASP A 124 7.11 35.77 -5.71
CA ASP A 124 8.51 35.30 -5.76
C ASP A 124 9.04 34.83 -4.40
N GLU A 125 8.60 35.45 -3.30
CA GLU A 125 9.00 35.08 -1.94
C GLU A 125 8.55 33.68 -1.53
N GLN A 126 7.41 33.21 -2.05
CA GLN A 126 6.84 31.90 -1.71
C GLN A 126 7.19 30.83 -2.76
N ARG A 127 7.58 31.24 -3.96
CA ARG A 127 7.88 30.35 -5.10
C ARG A 127 8.84 29.20 -4.75
N PRO A 128 9.98 29.42 -4.04
CA PRO A 128 10.92 28.33 -3.74
C PRO A 128 10.31 27.18 -2.93
N MET A 129 9.36 27.47 -2.03
CA MET A 129 8.70 26.45 -1.23
C MET A 129 7.78 25.57 -2.08
N PHE A 130 7.04 26.16 -3.02
CA PHE A 130 6.19 25.41 -3.95
C PHE A 130 7.01 24.65 -4.99
N GLU A 131 8.13 25.20 -5.47
CA GLU A 131 9.07 24.50 -6.36
C GLU A 131 9.67 23.27 -5.67
N ALA A 132 10.09 23.38 -4.41
CA ALA A 132 10.61 22.25 -3.65
C ALA A 132 9.56 21.13 -3.49
N LEU A 133 8.30 21.50 -3.17
CA LEU A 133 7.19 20.55 -3.09
C LEU A 133 6.91 19.88 -4.44
N LEU A 134 6.97 20.64 -5.53
CA LEU A 134 6.79 20.13 -6.89
C LEU A 134 7.88 19.11 -7.24
N VAL A 135 9.16 19.44 -7.00
CA VAL A 135 10.30 18.53 -7.23
C VAL A 135 10.12 17.25 -6.43
N GLN A 136 9.76 17.34 -5.14
CA GLN A 136 9.52 16.16 -4.31
C GLN A 136 8.39 15.29 -4.87
N THR A 137 7.31 15.91 -5.34
CA THR A 137 6.17 15.18 -5.91
C THR A 137 6.52 14.53 -7.25
N GLU A 138 7.34 15.18 -8.08
CA GLU A 138 7.85 14.60 -9.33
C GLU A 138 8.77 13.41 -9.09
N VAL A 139 9.61 13.46 -8.05
CA VAL A 139 10.44 12.30 -7.63
C VAL A 139 9.55 11.13 -7.19
N GLN A 140 8.51 11.39 -6.39
CA GLN A 140 7.56 10.35 -5.97
C GLN A 140 6.84 9.72 -7.17
N ARG A 141 6.43 10.54 -8.15
CA ARG A 141 5.83 10.06 -9.41
C ARG A 141 6.79 9.14 -10.16
N GLY A 142 8.05 9.53 -10.30
CA GLY A 142 9.06 8.71 -10.97
C GLY A 142 9.27 7.35 -10.30
N GLN A 143 9.25 7.30 -8.96
CA GLN A 143 9.33 6.05 -8.21
C GLN A 143 8.14 5.13 -8.50
N LEU A 144 6.91 5.67 -8.54
CA LEU A 144 5.71 4.90 -8.88
C LEU A 144 5.75 4.38 -10.31
N GLU A 145 6.30 5.13 -11.27
CA GLU A 145 6.43 4.70 -12.67
C GLU A 145 7.43 3.55 -12.82
N THR A 146 8.57 3.62 -12.13
CA THR A 146 9.53 2.51 -12.09
C THR A 146 8.90 1.25 -11.51
N GLU A 147 8.18 1.40 -10.40
CA GLU A 147 7.53 0.27 -9.74
C GLU A 147 6.41 -0.34 -10.59
N LEU A 148 5.60 0.49 -11.24
CA LEU A 148 4.56 0.02 -12.16
C LEU A 148 5.17 -0.75 -13.34
N ALA A 149 6.32 -0.32 -13.86
CA ALA A 149 7.04 -1.05 -14.90
C ALA A 149 7.49 -2.45 -14.40
N THR A 150 8.05 -2.53 -13.20
CA THR A 150 8.42 -3.82 -12.58
C THR A 150 7.23 -4.73 -12.36
N VAL A 151 6.08 -4.20 -11.92
CA VAL A 151 4.86 -5.00 -11.72
C VAL A 151 4.32 -5.55 -13.04
N ARG A 152 4.36 -4.74 -14.11
CA ARG A 152 3.96 -5.17 -15.45
C ARG A 152 4.86 -6.27 -16.00
N GLU A 153 6.18 -6.11 -15.86
CA GLU A 153 7.15 -7.16 -16.23
C GLU A 153 6.86 -8.47 -15.48
N ARG A 154 6.58 -8.40 -14.18
CA ARG A 154 6.24 -9.59 -13.38
C ARG A 154 4.90 -10.24 -13.76
N LEU A 155 3.92 -9.44 -14.20
CA LEU A 155 2.67 -9.97 -14.73
C LEU A 155 2.89 -10.70 -16.05
N ASP A 156 3.71 -10.12 -16.93
CA ASP A 156 4.05 -10.72 -18.21
C ASP A 156 4.86 -12.03 -18.01
N GLU A 157 5.83 -12.04 -17.09
CA GLU A 157 6.59 -13.25 -16.72
C GLU A 157 5.73 -14.31 -16.02
N GLY A 158 4.83 -13.88 -15.13
CA GLY A 158 3.90 -14.74 -14.39
C GLY A 158 2.88 -15.41 -15.31
N ALA A 159 2.44 -14.71 -16.36
CA ALA A 159 1.58 -15.28 -17.40
C ALA A 159 2.27 -16.39 -18.23
N VAL A 160 3.60 -16.47 -18.20
CA VAL A 160 4.39 -17.53 -18.87
C VAL A 160 4.73 -18.70 -17.92
N THR A 161 4.57 -18.53 -16.60
CA THR A 161 5.09 -19.48 -15.58
C THR A 161 4.07 -20.02 -14.58
N GLU A 162 2.79 -19.66 -14.67
CA GLU A 162 1.72 -20.39 -13.98
C GLU A 162 1.39 -21.68 -14.79
N PRO A 163 1.48 -22.88 -14.18
CA PRO A 163 1.16 -24.16 -14.84
C PRO A 163 -0.34 -24.35 -15.11
#